data_AF-A0A445C0W2-F1
#
_entry.id   AF-A0A445C0W2-F1
#
_cell.length_a   1.000
_cell.length_b   1.000
_cell.length_c   1.000
_cell.angle_alpha   90.00
_cell.angle_beta   90.00
_cell.angle_gamma   90.00
#
_symmetry.space_group_name_H-M   'P 1'
#
loop_
_entity.id
_entity.type
_entity.pdbx_description
1 polymer ?
#
loop_
_entity_poly.entity_id
_entity_poly.type
_entity_poly.pdbx_seq_one_letter_code
_entity_poly.pdbx_strand_id
1 'polypeptide(L)' 'MGTPETTREPCPDRILDDIGSAFGMGAVGGSGFHFIKGFFNSPKGSRLVGASQEVRLNAPRMGGSFAVWGGLFSTFD' A
#
# COMPACT_ATOMS: atom_id res chain seq x y z
N MET A 1 -31.02 19.66 17.24
CA MET A 1 -29.60 20.07 17.07
C MET A 1 -28.78 18.82 17.37
N GLY A 2 -28.46 18.03 16.34
CA GLY A 2 -27.74 16.76 16.51
C GLY A 2 -26.31 17.03 16.94
N THR A 3 -25.84 16.35 17.97
CA THR A 3 -24.46 16.45 18.46
C THR A 3 -23.46 16.06 17.36
N PRO A 4 -22.43 16.86 17.07
CA PRO A 4 -21.47 16.63 15.98
C PRO A 4 -20.44 15.52 16.26
N GLU A 5 -20.84 14.43 16.92
CA GLU A 5 -19.95 13.32 17.30
C GLU A 5 -20.28 12.01 16.58
N THR A 6 -21.30 11.98 15.71
CA THR A 6 -21.72 10.79 14.95
C THR A 6 -21.12 10.72 13.54
N THR A 7 -20.20 11.61 13.17
CA THR A 7 -19.55 11.65 11.85
C THR A 7 -18.18 10.96 11.85
N ARG A 8 -17.59 10.73 13.03
CA ARG A 8 -16.35 9.95 13.15
C ARG A 8 -16.70 8.47 13.14
N GLU A 9 -16.22 7.73 12.15
CA GLU A 9 -16.29 6.27 12.18
C GLU A 9 -15.68 5.77 13.50
N PRO A 10 -16.36 4.82 14.19
CA PRO A 10 -15.92 4.36 15.49
C PRO A 10 -14.52 3.73 15.39
N CYS A 11 -13.67 4.00 16.37
CA CYS A 11 -12.45 3.20 16.55
C CYS A 11 -12.86 1.78 16.93
N PRO A 12 -12.20 0.73 16.41
CA PRO A 12 -10.97 0.74 15.61
C PRO A 12 -11.20 0.76 14.09
N ASP A 13 -12.43 0.81 13.60
CA ASP A 13 -12.76 0.59 12.19
C ASP A 13 -12.08 1.64 11.28
N ARG A 14 -12.01 2.91 11.70
CA ARG A 14 -11.29 3.97 10.98
C ARG A 14 -9.79 3.71 10.84
N ILE A 15 -9.16 3.19 11.89
CA ILE A 15 -7.72 2.85 11.87
C ILE A 15 -7.48 1.68 10.92
N LEU A 16 -8.37 0.69 10.92
CA LEU A 16 -8.29 -0.45 10.00
C LEU A 16 -8.49 -0.02 8.55
N ASP A 17 -9.42 0.90 8.28
CA ASP A 17 -9.65 1.46 6.95
C ASP A 17 -8.45 2.29 6.46
N ASP A 18 -7.85 3.11 7.33
CA ASP A 18 -6.64 3.89 7.01
C ASP A 18 -5.42 2.98 6.76
N ILE A 19 -5.23 1.93 7.56
CA ILE A 19 -4.18 0.92 7.33
C ILE A 19 -4.41 0.22 6.00
N GLY A 20 -5.64 -0.18 5.71
CA GLY A 20 -6.02 -0.91 4.50
C GLY A 20 -5.84 -0.07 3.24
N SER A 21 -6.34 1.17 3.26
CA SER A 21 -6.21 2.12 2.16
C SER A 21 -4.75 2.53 1.92
N ALA A 22 -3.96 2.74 2.98
CA ALA A 22 -2.53 3.00 2.88
C ALA A 22 -1.76 1.79 2.34
N PHE A 23 -2.07 0.58 2.80
CA PHE A 23 -1.52 -0.65 2.24
C PHE A 23 -1.82 -0.76 0.75
N GLY A 24 -3.08 -0.52 0.36
CA GLY A 24 -3.52 -0.54 -1.04
C GLY A 24 -2.72 0.46 -1.89
N MET A 25 -2.55 1.69 -1.42
CA MET A 25 -1.77 2.71 -2.11
C MET A 25 -0.31 2.25 -2.32
N GLY A 26 0.34 1.76 -1.26
CA GLY A 26 1.73 1.28 -1.34
C GLY A 26 1.89 0.01 -2.19
N ALA A 27 0.92 -0.91 -2.15
CA ALA A 27 0.94 -2.13 -2.93
C ALA A 27 0.73 -1.86 -4.43
N VAL A 28 -0.22 -0.99 -4.79
CA VAL A 28 -0.50 -0.64 -6.20
C VAL A 28 0.63 0.22 -6.77
N GLY A 29 1.05 1.26 -6.05
CA GLY A 29 2.16 2.12 -6.47
C GLY A 29 3.48 1.35 -6.55
N GLY A 30 3.76 0.51 -5.54
CA GLY A 30 4.93 -0.35 -5.51
C GLY A 30 4.92 -1.39 -6.62
N SER A 31 3.77 -1.98 -6.94
CA SER A 31 3.65 -2.92 -8.06
C SER A 31 3.98 -2.24 -9.39
N GLY A 32 3.43 -1.05 -9.67
CA GLY A 32 3.73 -0.32 -10.90
C GLY A 32 5.22 0.01 -11.02
N PHE A 33 5.81 0.58 -9.97
CA PHE A 33 7.23 0.96 -9.95
C PHE A 33 8.15 -0.26 -10.12
N HIS A 34 7.95 -1.32 -9.34
CA HIS A 34 8.78 -2.53 -9.40
C HIS A 34 8.56 -3.34 -10.67
N PHE A 35 7.37 -3.29 -11.28
CA PHE A 35 7.11 -3.92 -12.57
C PHE A 35 7.94 -3.25 -13.68
N ILE A 36 7.87 -1.91 -13.76
CA ILE A 36 8.62 -1.13 -14.76
C ILE A 36 10.13 -1.33 -14.56
N LYS A 37 10.59 -1.21 -13.31
CA LYS A 37 11.99 -1.45 -12.94
C LYS A 37 12.45 -2.85 -13.32
N GLY A 38 11.69 -3.88 -12.95
CA GLY A 38 12.02 -5.28 -13.27
C GLY A 38 11.98 -5.55 -14.77
N PHE A 39 11.08 -4.92 -15.52
CA PHE A 39 11.00 -5.05 -16.98
C PHE A 39 12.25 -4.52 -17.68
N PHE A 40 12.76 -3.37 -17.24
CA PHE A 40 13.95 -2.73 -17.84
C PHE A 40 15.27 -3.37 -17.41
N ASN A 41 15.37 -3.85 -16.16
CA ASN A 41 16.58 -4.51 -15.66
C ASN A 41 16.68 -6.00 -16.03
N SER A 42 15.63 -6.59 -16.58
CA SER A 42 15.62 -8.02 -16.93
C SER A 42 16.21 -8.31 -18.32
N PRO A 43 16.89 -9.46 -18.49
CA PRO A 43 17.39 -9.93 -19.78
C PRO A 43 16.30 -10.00 -20.85
N LYS A 44 16.69 -9.81 -22.12
CA LYS A 44 15.79 -9.98 -23.27
C LYS A 44 15.27 -11.43 -23.27
N GLY A 45 13.95 -11.60 -23.34
CA GLY A 45 13.29 -12.90 -23.30
C GLY A 45 12.69 -13.28 -21.93
N SER A 46 13.16 -12.69 -20.83
CA SER A 46 12.63 -12.96 -19.47
C SER A 46 12.03 -11.72 -18.79
N ARG A 47 11.83 -10.62 -19.54
CA ARG A 47 11.38 -9.33 -18.99
C ARG A 47 10.07 -9.40 -18.20
N LEU A 48 9.07 -10.13 -18.71
CA LEU A 48 7.79 -10.29 -18.01
C LEU A 48 7.94 -11.11 -16.73
N VAL A 49 8.76 -12.16 -16.78
CA VAL A 49 9.03 -13.01 -15.61
C VAL A 49 9.79 -12.22 -14.54
N GLY A 50 10.86 -11.53 -14.91
CA GLY A 50 11.64 -10.71 -13.99
C GLY A 50 10.86 -9.50 -13.45
N ALA A 51 10.02 -8.86 -14.27
CA ALA A 51 9.09 -7.84 -13.79
C ALA A 51 8.12 -8.39 -12.74
N SER A 52 7.52 -9.56 -13.00
CA SER A 52 6.59 -10.19 -12.06
C SER A 52 7.27 -10.64 -10.76
N GLN A 53 8.53 -11.10 -10.81
CA GLN A 53 9.31 -11.45 -9.63
C GLN A 53 9.63 -10.22 -8.79
N GLU A 54 10.06 -9.12 -9.42
CA GLU A 54 10.35 -7.87 -8.71
C GLU A 54 9.12 -7.32 -7.99
N VAL A 55 7.95 -7.35 -8.63
CA VAL A 55 6.68 -6.98 -7.99
C VAL A 55 6.39 -7.87 -6.78
N ARG A 56 6.48 -9.19 -6.93
CA ARG A 56 6.17 -10.14 -5.84
C ARG A 56 7.09 -9.98 -4.63
N LEU A 57 8.35 -9.60 -4.85
CA LEU A 57 9.33 -9.44 -3.78
C LEU A 57 9.19 -8.11 -3.04
N ASN A 58 8.83 -7.03 -3.74
CA ASN A 58 8.96 -5.67 -3.20
C ASN A 58 7.64 -4.90 -3.05
N ALA A 59 6.62 -5.17 -3.86
CA ALA A 59 5.32 -4.51 -3.73
C ALA A 59 4.64 -4.71 -2.36
N PRO A 60 4.58 -5.93 -1.77
CA PRO A 60 3.98 -6.11 -0.44
C PRO A 60 4.82 -5.46 0.67
N ARG A 61 6.15 -5.36 0.50
CA ARG A 61 7.01 -4.64 1.44
C ARG A 61 6.69 -3.16 1.46
N MET A 62 6.57 -2.55 0.28
CA MET A 62 6.17 -1.14 0.18
C MET A 62 4.76 -0.91 0.73
N GLY A 63 3.80 -1.79 0.38
CA GLY A 63 2.46 -1.77 0.96
C GLY A 63 2.49 -1.84 2.48
N GLY A 64 3.27 -2.74 3.08
CA GLY A 64 3.42 -2.85 4.53
C GLY A 64 4.01 -1.59 5.16
N SER A 65 5.02 -0.96 4.55
CA SER A 65 5.57 0.31 5.06
C SER A 65 4.53 1.45 5.03
N PHE A 66 3.73 1.54 3.98
CA PHE A 66 2.62 2.50 3.92
C PHE A 66 1.53 2.19 4.94
N ALA A 67 1.18 0.92 5.13
CA ALA A 67 0.20 0.47 6.12
C ALA A 67 0.61 0.86 7.55
N VAL A 68 1.88 0.66 7.91
CA VAL A 68 2.44 1.06 9.21
C VAL A 68 2.39 2.58 9.36
N TRP A 69 2.71 3.32 8.30
CA TRP A 69 2.65 4.79 8.31
C TRP A 69 1.21 5.30 8.49
N GLY A 70 0.24 4.77 7.73
CA GLY A 70 -1.17 5.11 7.84
C GLY A 70 -1.73 4.76 9.21
N GLY A 71 -1.46 3.56 9.72
CA GLY A 71 -1.88 3.15 11.06
C GLY A 71 -1.29 4.00 12.18
N LEU A 72 0.01 4.36 12.08
CA LEU A 72 0.64 5.24 13.07
C LEU A 72 0.02 6.65 13.02
N PHE A 73 -0.18 7.20 11.83
CA PHE A 73 -0.80 8.51 11.65
C PHE A 73 -2.20 8.55 12.26
N SER A 74 -3.05 7.57 11.98
CA SER A 74 -4.43 7.49 12.50
C SER A 74 -4.53 7.18 13.99
N THR A 75 -3.44 6.70 14.62
CA THR A 75 -3.40 6.54 16.09
C THR A 75 -3.09 7.85 16.81
N PHE A 76 -2.49 8.82 16.12
CA PHE A 76 -2.15 10.13 16.65
C PHE A 76 -3.08 11.26 16.14
N ASP A 77 -3.93 10.99 15.14
CA ASP A 77 -5.04 11.86 14.65
C ASP A 77 -6.34 11.64 15.44
#